data_AF-A0A7R9AIU4-F1
#
_entry.id   AF-A0A7R9AIU4-F1
#
_cell.length_a   1.000
_cell.length_b   1.000
_cell.length_c   1.000
_cell.angle_alpha   90.00
_cell.angle_beta   90.00
_cell.angle_gamma   90.00
#
_symmetry.space_group_name_H-M   'P 1'
#
loop_
_entity.id
_entity.type
_entity.pdbx_description
1 polymer ?
#
loop_
_entity_poly.entity_id
_entity_poly.type
_entity_poly.pdbx_seq_one_letter_code
_entity_poly.pdbx_strand_id
1 'polypeptide(L)'
;MVMMVLSTESAPTPNPTKARTNSTSCGRVSNIKTYKILSTSTNKFVQLKGNKRIDAGGSPLKYDDETMEWDFESFELNCHGPRSPTDNPGPTGPILLIRIRSKASGQYLCFRRKGELFLWVS
;
A
#
# COMPACT_ATOMS: atom_id res chain seq x y z
N MET A 1 -14.03 -8.06 -15.99
CA MET A 1 -15.39 -7.98 -15.42
C MET A 1 -15.26 -7.32 -14.05
N VAL A 2 -15.72 -6.08 -13.89
CA VAL A 2 -15.68 -5.32 -12.62
C VAL A 2 -17.13 -5.04 -12.27
N MET A 3 -17.60 -5.56 -11.14
CA MET A 3 -18.98 -5.40 -10.68
C MET A 3 -19.14 -4.02 -10.02
N MET A 4 -20.02 -3.18 -10.57
CA MET A 4 -20.48 -1.95 -9.92
C MET A 4 -21.80 -2.26 -9.20
N VAL A 5 -21.84 -2.10 -7.88
CA VAL A 5 -23.07 -2.15 -7.09
C VAL A 5 -23.66 -0.74 -7.05
N LEU A 6 -24.86 -0.57 -7.59
CA LEU A 6 -25.66 0.65 -7.47
C LEU A 6 -26.48 0.56 -6.17
N SER A 7 -26.31 1.53 -5.28
CA SER A 7 -27.09 1.63 -4.04
C SER A 7 -28.50 2.11 -4.35
N THR A 8 -29.50 1.30 -4.01
CA THR A 8 -30.88 1.75 -3.81
C THR A 8 -31.02 2.37 -2.43
N GLU A 9 -31.76 3.48 -2.33
CA GLU A 9 -32.08 4.15 -1.06
C GLU A 9 -32.86 3.20 -0.14
N SER A 10 -32.44 3.16 1.12
CA SER A 10 -33.07 2.38 2.17
C SER A 10 -33.94 3.23 3.09
N ALA A 11 -35.03 2.59 3.51
CA ALA A 11 -36.06 2.99 4.47
C ALA A 11 -35.51 3.55 5.81
N PRO A 12 -36.34 4.27 6.59
CA PRO A 12 -35.90 4.99 7.79
C PRO A 12 -35.32 4.05 8.87
N THR A 13 -34.16 4.41 9.40
CA THR A 13 -33.45 3.67 10.45
C THR A 13 -34.01 3.97 11.85
N PRO A 14 -34.26 2.96 12.70
CA PRO A 14 -34.60 3.15 14.11
C PRO A 14 -33.38 3.60 14.94
N ASN A 15 -33.68 4.19 16.10
CA ASN A 15 -32.78 4.93 16.99
C ASN A 15 -31.49 4.18 17.45
N PRO A 16 -30.43 4.94 17.79
CA PRO A 16 -29.10 4.42 18.03
C PRO A 16 -28.98 3.75 19.40
N THR A 17 -28.92 2.43 19.43
CA THR A 17 -28.28 1.71 20.54
C THR A 17 -26.81 2.12 20.55
N LYS A 18 -26.31 2.63 21.68
CA LYS A 18 -24.89 2.98 21.87
C LYS A 18 -24.02 1.74 21.60
N ALA A 19 -23.58 1.59 20.35
CA ALA A 19 -22.58 0.62 19.97
C ALA A 19 -21.28 1.03 20.65
N ARG A 20 -20.82 0.17 21.56
CA ARG A 20 -19.53 0.27 22.23
C ARG A 20 -18.48 0.45 21.14
N THR A 21 -17.90 1.65 21.08
CA THR A 21 -16.92 2.05 20.09
C THR A 21 -15.62 1.32 20.43
N ASN A 22 -15.49 0.07 19.99
CA ASN A 22 -14.20 -0.60 19.94
C ASN A 22 -13.44 0.01 18.77
N SER A 23 -12.95 1.23 18.97
CA SER A 23 -11.86 1.75 18.15
C SER A 23 -10.62 0.91 18.42
N THR A 24 -9.64 1.07 17.55
CA THR A 24 -8.24 0.61 17.67
C THR A 24 -8.05 -0.81 17.15
N SER A 25 -7.36 -1.03 16.02
CA SER A 25 -6.03 -0.51 15.71
C SER A 25 -5.85 -0.31 14.21
N CYS A 26 -5.37 0.87 13.81
CA CYS A 26 -4.80 1.10 12.48
C CYS A 26 -3.41 0.45 12.42
N GLY A 27 -3.12 -0.27 11.34
CA GLY A 27 -1.97 -1.17 11.21
C GLY A 27 -0.65 -0.63 11.74
N ARG A 28 0.06 -1.46 12.52
CA ARG A 28 1.40 -1.16 13.03
C ARG A 28 2.44 -1.51 11.96
N VAL A 29 3.48 -0.68 11.79
CA VAL A 29 4.66 -1.06 10.99
C VAL A 29 5.33 -2.23 11.69
N SER A 30 5.39 -3.37 11.02
CA SER A 30 5.92 -4.61 11.59
C SER A 30 7.42 -4.77 11.30
N ASN A 31 7.89 -4.28 10.15
CA ASN A 31 9.27 -4.44 9.71
C ASN A 31 9.64 -3.39 8.64
N ILE A 32 10.90 -2.94 8.62
CA ILE A 32 11.46 -2.12 7.54
C ILE A 32 12.70 -2.83 7.03
N LYS A 33 12.74 -3.12 5.74
CA LYS A 33 13.91 -3.69 5.06
C LYS A 33 14.23 -2.93 3.80
N THR A 34 15.50 -2.60 3.60
CA THR A 34 15.96 -1.89 2.41
C THR A 34 16.32 -2.90 1.32
N TYR A 35 15.82 -2.66 0.11
CA TYR A 35 16.05 -3.50 -1.06
C TYR A 35 16.33 -2.67 -2.31
N LYS A 36 16.84 -3.35 -3.34
CA LYS A 36 16.88 -2.85 -4.72
C LYS A 36 15.92 -3.67 -5.56
N ILE A 37 15.19 -2.99 -6.45
CA ILE A 37 14.18 -3.64 -7.28
C ILE A 37 14.78 -3.87 -8.67
N LEU A 38 15.05 -5.12 -9.04
CA LEU A 38 15.54 -5.48 -10.37
C LEU A 38 14.36 -5.61 -11.33
N SER A 39 14.36 -4.84 -12.42
CA SER A 39 13.42 -5.03 -13.52
C SER A 39 13.93 -6.16 -14.42
N THR A 40 13.18 -7.25 -14.51
CA THR A 40 13.55 -8.42 -15.32
C THR A 40 13.53 -8.14 -16.83
N SER A 41 12.70 -7.20 -17.29
CA SER A 41 12.60 -6.82 -18.70
C SER A 41 13.78 -5.97 -19.19
N THR A 42 14.39 -5.18 -18.30
CA THR A 42 15.54 -4.30 -18.65
C THR A 42 16.87 -4.81 -18.09
N ASN A 43 16.83 -5.75 -17.15
CA ASN A 43 17.97 -6.19 -16.34
C ASN A 43 18.70 -5.02 -15.66
N LYS A 44 17.92 -4.02 -15.22
CA LYS A 44 18.39 -2.81 -14.52
C LYS A 44 17.64 -2.63 -13.21
N PHE A 45 18.25 -1.93 -12.28
CA PHE A 45 17.60 -1.57 -11.02
C PHE A 45 16.66 -0.36 -11.22
N VAL A 46 15.55 -0.36 -10.49
CA VAL A 46 14.66 0.80 -10.39
C VAL A 46 15.37 1.90 -9.62
N GLN A 47 15.42 3.09 -10.21
CA GLN A 47 16.16 4.24 -9.71
C GLN A 47 15.25 5.48 -9.63
N LEU A 48 15.49 6.31 -8.62
CA LEU A 48 14.97 7.67 -8.54
C LEU A 48 15.96 8.65 -9.16
N LYS A 49 15.58 9.27 -10.28
CA LYS A 49 16.37 10.34 -10.90
C LYS A 49 16.16 11.67 -10.18
N GLY A 50 17.14 12.57 -10.27
CA GLY A 50 17.12 13.88 -9.58
C GLY A 50 15.91 14.78 -9.93
N ASN A 51 15.23 14.53 -11.05
CA ASN A 51 13.97 15.19 -11.43
C ASN A 51 12.71 14.51 -10.85
N LYS A 52 12.85 13.69 -9.80
CA LYS A 52 11.79 12.89 -9.17
C LYS A 52 11.14 11.86 -10.10
N ARG A 53 11.74 11.58 -11.26
CA ARG A 53 11.28 10.55 -12.19
C ARG A 53 11.80 9.19 -11.74
N ILE A 54 10.94 8.19 -11.87
CA ILE A 54 11.27 6.79 -11.59
C ILE A 54 11.49 6.09 -12.92
N ASP A 55 12.58 5.35 -13.04
CA ASP A 55 12.82 4.48 -14.18
C ASP A 55 13.60 3.21 -13.79
N ALA A 56 13.79 2.32 -14.76
CA ALA A 56 14.63 1.13 -14.62
C ALA A 56 15.93 1.32 -15.41
N GLY A 57 16.71 2.36 -15.06
CA GLY A 57 18.00 2.67 -15.69
C GLY A 57 19.22 2.34 -14.82
N GLY A 58 19.00 1.95 -13.56
CA GLY A 58 20.04 1.76 -12.56
C GLY A 58 21.04 0.66 -12.94
N SER A 59 22.34 0.98 -12.88
CA SER A 59 23.39 0.03 -13.22
C SER A 59 23.56 -1.02 -12.12
N PRO A 60 23.56 -2.33 -12.46
CA PRO A 60 23.84 -3.38 -11.50
C PRO A 60 25.25 -3.33 -10.89
N LEU A 61 26.17 -2.55 -11.47
CA LEU A 61 27.55 -2.46 -10.99
C LEU A 61 27.75 -1.40 -9.90
N LYS A 62 26.76 -0.52 -9.68
CA LYS A 62 26.84 0.54 -8.65
C LYS A 62 26.04 0.12 -7.42
N TYR A 63 26.66 -0.61 -6.51
CA TYR A 63 25.96 -1.17 -5.35
C TYR A 63 25.73 -0.18 -4.19
N ASP A 64 26.31 1.01 -4.21
CA ASP A 64 26.16 1.97 -3.11
C ASP A 64 25.35 3.22 -3.49
N ASP A 65 24.64 3.19 -4.62
CA ASP A 65 23.83 4.31 -5.07
C ASP A 65 22.47 4.32 -4.36
N GLU A 66 22.31 5.23 -3.40
CA GLU A 66 21.07 5.40 -2.61
C GLU A 66 19.83 5.68 -3.47
N THR A 67 20.01 6.20 -4.69
CA THR A 67 18.89 6.43 -5.61
C THR A 67 18.26 5.13 -6.11
N MET A 68 18.93 3.99 -5.95
CA MET A 68 18.42 2.65 -6.24
C MET A 68 17.92 1.90 -5.01
N GLU A 69 18.03 2.49 -3.81
CA GLU A 69 17.63 1.88 -2.55
C GLU A 69 16.22 2.30 -2.12
N TRP A 70 15.42 1.30 -1.74
CA TRP A 70 14.02 1.45 -1.38
C TRP A 70 13.73 0.73 -0.06
N ASP A 71 13.15 1.43 0.89
CA ASP A 71 12.68 0.87 2.15
C ASP A 71 11.30 0.24 1.94
N PHE A 72 11.19 -1.05 2.24
CA PHE A 72 9.95 -1.81 2.24
C PHE A 72 9.43 -1.86 3.67
N GLU A 73 8.43 -1.04 3.95
CA GLU A 73 7.74 -0.95 5.23
C GLU A 73 6.53 -1.90 5.19
N SER A 74 6.55 -2.97 5.98
CA SER A 74 5.43 -3.89 6.07
C SER A 74 4.48 -3.53 7.20
N PHE A 75 3.18 -3.68 6.96
CA PHE A 75 2.11 -3.43 7.91
C PHE A 75 1.14 -4.58 7.88
N GLU A 76 0.81 -5.11 9.05
CA GLU A 76 -0.27 -6.07 9.18
C GLU A 76 -1.58 -5.32 9.46
N LEU A 77 -2.53 -5.45 8.53
CA LEU A 77 -3.91 -5.07 8.78
C LEU A 77 -4.64 -6.27 9.39
N ASN A 78 -4.91 -6.18 10.68
CA ASN A 78 -5.84 -7.06 11.35
C ASN A 78 -7.26 -6.54 11.09
N CYS A 79 -7.84 -6.98 9.97
CA CYS A 79 -9.22 -6.66 9.64
C CYS A 79 -10.17 -7.48 10.51
N HIS A 80 -10.55 -6.92 11.66
CA HIS A 80 -11.72 -7.39 12.39
C HIS A 80 -12.96 -6.72 11.79
N GLY A 81 -13.58 -7.37 10.81
CA GLY A 81 -14.92 -6.95 10.40
C GLY A 81 -15.89 -7.11 11.59
N PRO A 82 -16.89 -6.22 11.77
CA PRO A 82 -18.00 -6.54 12.65
C PRO A 82 -18.61 -7.84 12.13
N ARG A 83 -18.62 -8.89 12.95
CA ARG A 83 -19.33 -10.13 12.62
C ARG A 83 -20.83 -9.82 12.60
N SER A 84 -21.36 -9.45 11.44
CA SER A 84 -22.78 -9.64 11.18
C SER A 84 -23.03 -11.14 11.04
N PRO A 85 -23.98 -11.75 11.78
CA PRO A 85 -24.24 -13.19 11.73
C PRO A 85 -24.76 -13.67 10.36
N THR A 86 -25.12 -12.75 9.47
CA THR A 86 -25.70 -13.02 8.15
C THR A 86 -24.77 -12.76 6.97
N ASP A 87 -23.58 -12.19 7.19
CA ASP A 87 -22.65 -11.90 6.10
C ASP A 87 -21.69 -13.08 5.90
N ASN A 88 -21.59 -13.55 4.66
CA ASN A 88 -20.53 -14.48 4.25
C ASN A 88 -19.19 -13.94 4.76
N PRO A 89 -18.41 -14.71 5.54
CA PRO A 89 -17.16 -14.20 6.07
C PRO A 89 -16.29 -13.79 4.89
N GLY A 90 -16.04 -12.47 4.79
CA GLY A 90 -14.96 -11.97 3.96
C GLY A 90 -13.66 -12.67 4.37
N PRO A 91 -12.65 -12.75 3.49
CA PRO A 91 -11.42 -13.46 3.79
C PRO A 91 -10.84 -12.98 5.13
N THR A 92 -10.90 -13.86 6.13
CA THR A 92 -10.30 -13.65 7.45
C THR A 92 -8.86 -14.15 7.40
N GLY A 93 -7.92 -13.22 7.45
CA GLY A 93 -6.49 -13.49 7.49
C GLY A 93 -5.71 -12.18 7.55
N PRO A 94 -4.43 -12.22 7.96
CA PRO A 94 -3.59 -11.03 7.97
C PRO A 94 -3.41 -10.51 6.54
N ILE A 95 -3.81 -9.27 6.28
CA ILE A 95 -3.45 -8.57 5.04
C ILE A 95 -2.10 -7.91 5.29
N LEU A 96 -1.08 -8.38 4.58
CA LEU A 96 0.23 -7.72 4.56
C LEU A 96 0.18 -6.58 3.54
N LEU A 97 0.21 -5.34 4.03
CA LEU A 97 0.44 -4.18 3.17
C LEU A 97 1.92 -3.83 3.20
N ILE A 98 2.45 -3.43 2.04
CA ILE A 98 3.81 -2.94 1.91
C ILE A 98 3.76 -1.52 1.36
N ARG A 99 4.43 -0.59 2.04
CA ARG A 99 4.77 0.71 1.47
C ARG A 99 6.23 0.69 1.04
N ILE A 100 6.51 1.28 -0.11
CA ILE A 100 7.85 1.36 -0.66
C ILE A 100 8.26 2.83 -0.61
N ARG A 101 9.33 3.15 0.11
CA ARG A 101 9.85 4.51 0.28
C ARG A 101 11.23 4.63 -0.34
N SER A 102 11.46 5.67 -1.13
CA SER A 102 12.79 5.97 -1.68
C SER A 102 13.72 6.40 -0.54
N LYS A 103 14.88 5.74 -0.41
CA LYS A 103 15.87 6.14 0.59
C LYS A 103 16.46 7.52 0.29
N ALA A 104 16.75 7.79 -0.98
CA ALA A 104 17.32 9.06 -1.44
C ALA A 104 16.42 10.29 -1.22
N SER A 105 15.10 10.13 -1.16
CA SER A 105 14.17 11.28 -1.06
C SER A 105 13.20 11.22 0.12
N GLY A 106 13.07 10.08 0.79
CA GLY A 106 12.05 9.84 1.81
C GLY A 106 10.62 9.76 1.28
N GLN A 107 10.40 9.85 -0.04
CA GLN A 107 9.06 9.86 -0.65
C GLN A 107 8.56 8.45 -0.94
N TYR A 108 7.24 8.24 -0.86
CA TYR A 108 6.61 6.95 -1.10
C TYR A 108 6.30 6.74 -2.58
N LEU A 109 6.55 5.51 -3.05
CA LEU A 109 6.11 5.04 -4.36
C LEU A 109 4.60 4.81 -4.34
N CYS A 110 3.88 5.47 -5.24
CA CYS A 110 2.43 5.38 -5.34
C CYS A 110 1.98 5.14 -6.78
N PHE A 111 0.80 4.53 -6.93
CA PHE A 111 0.13 4.35 -8.22
C PHE A 111 -1.06 5.29 -8.33
N ARG A 112 -1.18 5.98 -9.48
CA ARG A 112 -2.39 6.71 -9.85
C ARG A 112 -3.46 5.74 -10.35
N ARG A 113 -4.72 6.18 -10.36
CA ARG A 113 -5.85 5.43 -10.97
C ARG A 113 -5.62 5.05 -12.44
N LYS A 114 -4.77 5.80 -13.16
CA LYS A 114 -4.40 5.52 -14.56
C LYS A 114 -3.22 4.53 -14.70
N GLY A 115 -2.73 3.95 -13.61
CA GLY A 115 -1.59 3.02 -13.61
C GLY A 115 -0.21 3.69 -13.63
N GLU A 116 -0.15 5.02 -13.62
CA GLU A 116 1.10 5.76 -13.59
C GLU A 116 1.73 5.75 -12.19
N LEU A 117 3.02 5.43 -12.14
CA LEU A 117 3.84 5.55 -10.94
C LEU A 117 4.19 7.01 -10.65
N PHE A 118 4.16 7.39 -9.38
CA PHE A 118 4.62 8.71 -8.93
C PHE A 118 5.09 8.66 -7.47
N LEU A 119 5.74 9.74 -7.02
CA LEU A 119 6.17 9.89 -5.63
C LEU A 119 5.18 10.75 -4.83
N TRP A 120 4.79 10.28 -3.65
CA TRP A 120 3.94 10.98 -2.69
C TRP A 120 4.74 11.38 -1.44
N VAL A 121 4.50 12.60 -0.93
CA VAL A 121 5.05 13.11 0.32
C VAL A 121 3.93 13.08 1.36
N SER A 122 4.12 12.38 2.48
CA SER A 122 3.17 12.34 3.61
C SER A 122 3.51 13.38 4.66
#